data_AF-A0A0C3GCS0-F1
#
_entry.id   AF-A0A0C3GCS0-F1
#
_cell.length_a   1.000
_cell.length_b   1.000
_cell.length_c   1.000
_cell.angle_alpha   90.00
_cell.angle_beta   90.00
_cell.angle_gamma   90.00
#
_symmetry.space_group_name_H-M   'P 1'
#
loop_
_entity.id
_entity.type
_entity.pdbx_description
1 polymer ?
#
loop_
_entity_poly.entity_id
_entity_poly.type
_entity_poly.pdbx_seq_one_letter_code
_entity_poly.pdbx_strand_id
1 'polypeptide(L)'
;MMRYIVPALLLVFLIPVLWSFFPTEPQILQLYEPTSQTFGVGFDLGASYGTVAVSYPNGTIQSIAKVVGDAAYLEVMSRLSLQTSQHLQYVAVFREEIRRKIH
;
A
#
# COMPACT_ATOMS: atom_id res chain seq x y z
N MET A 1 -3.87 17.94 -47.62
CA MET A 1 -4.10 16.99 -46.51
C MET A 1 -2.87 16.68 -45.63
N MET A 2 -1.64 17.17 -45.93
CA MET A 2 -0.42 16.85 -45.16
C MET A 2 -0.10 17.76 -43.95
N ARG A 3 -0.88 18.80 -43.66
CA ARG A 3 -0.54 19.79 -42.59
C ARG A 3 -0.66 19.23 -41.16
N TYR A 4 -1.35 18.11 -40.98
CA TYR A 4 -1.60 17.54 -39.65
C TYR A 4 -0.73 16.31 -39.33
N ILE A 5 0.06 15.82 -40.29
CA ILE A 5 0.86 14.60 -40.12
C ILE A 5 2.02 14.85 -39.15
N VAL A 6 2.71 15.99 -39.31
CA VAL A 6 3.86 16.37 -38.48
C VAL A 6 3.46 16.61 -37.02
N PRO A 7 2.43 17.41 -36.68
CA PRO A 7 2.02 17.58 -35.29
C PRO A 7 1.46 16.29 -34.67
N ALA A 8 0.80 15.42 -35.45
CA ALA A 8 0.33 14.13 -34.96
C ALA A 8 1.48 13.20 -34.57
N LEU A 9 2.55 13.14 -35.38
CA LEU A 9 3.75 12.35 -35.08
C LEU A 9 4.46 12.85 -33.82
N LEU A 10 4.56 14.17 -33.64
CA LEU A 10 5.19 14.78 -32.48
C LEU A 10 4.41 14.46 -31.19
N LEU A 11 3.08 14.50 -31.25
CA LEU A 11 2.22 14.16 -30.13
C LEU A 11 2.43 12.70 -29.71
N VAL A 12 2.45 11.76 -30.67
CA VAL A 12 2.73 10.33 -30.39
C VAL A 12 4.07 10.12 -29.70
N PHE A 13 5.09 10.90 -30.05
CA PHE A 13 6.42 10.79 -29.43
C PHE A 13 6.50 11.38 -28.02
N LEU A 14 5.65 12.37 -27.71
CA LEU A 14 5.60 13.00 -26.38
C LEU A 14 4.76 12.22 -25.36
N ILE A 15 3.79 11.43 -25.83
CA ILE A 15 2.92 10.59 -24.98
C ILE A 15 3.69 9.74 -23.95
N PRO A 16 4.71 8.93 -24.33
CA PRO A 16 5.42 8.08 -23.37
C PRO A 16 6.26 8.86 -22.36
N VAL A 17 6.82 10.00 -22.78
CA VAL A 17 7.56 10.91 -21.89
C VAL A 17 6.60 11.51 -20.86
N LEU A 18 5.41 11.94 -21.28
CA LEU A 18 4.39 12.46 -20.38
C LEU A 18 3.86 11.39 -19.43
N TRP A 19 3.72 10.14 -19.88
CA TRP A 19 3.32 8.99 -19.04
C TRP A 19 4.31 8.70 -17.91
N SER A 20 5.60 8.98 -18.11
CA SER A 20 6.63 8.79 -17.07
C SER A 20 6.55 9.78 -15.91
N PHE A 21 5.88 10.92 -16.10
CA PHE A 21 5.60 11.90 -15.03
C PHE A 21 4.33 11.57 -14.24
N PHE A 22 3.48 10.68 -14.74
CA PHE A 22 2.39 10.15 -13.94
C PHE A 22 2.98 9.14 -12.96
N PRO A 23 2.81 9.35 -11.64
CA PRO A 23 3.28 8.40 -10.65
C PRO A 23 2.68 7.05 -11.01
N THR A 24 3.54 6.09 -11.38
CA THR A 24 3.12 4.69 -11.46
C THR A 24 2.64 4.37 -10.06
N GLU A 25 1.32 4.19 -9.94
CA GLU A 25 0.70 3.76 -8.71
C GLU A 25 1.56 2.63 -8.16
N PRO A 26 2.13 2.76 -6.94
CA PRO A 26 2.90 1.68 -6.37
C PRO A 26 1.96 0.50 -6.39
N GLN A 27 2.32 -0.55 -7.13
CA GLN A 27 1.52 -1.76 -7.27
C GLN A 27 1.49 -2.50 -5.92
N ILE A 28 0.92 -1.88 -4.88
CA ILE A 28 0.48 -2.56 -3.67
C ILE A 28 -0.89 -3.17 -3.97
N LEU A 29 -0.92 -3.93 -5.05
CA LEU A 29 -1.89 -4.96 -5.35
C LEU A 29 -1.08 -5.97 -6.14
N GLN A 30 -0.33 -6.80 -5.42
CA GLN A 30 0.21 -8.01 -6.01
C GLN A 30 -0.96 -8.76 -6.62
N LEU A 31 -1.04 -8.75 -7.95
CA LEU A 31 -1.86 -9.67 -8.71
C LEU A 31 -1.29 -11.06 -8.40
N TYR A 32 -1.83 -11.69 -7.36
CA TYR A 32 -1.59 -13.09 -7.06
C TYR A 32 -2.08 -13.88 -8.26
N GLU A 33 -1.16 -14.26 -9.15
CA GLU A 33 -1.48 -15.20 -10.21
C GLU A 33 -1.68 -16.56 -9.53
N PRO A 34 -2.91 -17.13 -9.54
CA PRO A 34 -3.19 -18.37 -8.83
C PRO A 34 -2.76 -19.54 -9.70
N THR A 35 -1.46 -19.72 -9.92
CA THR A 35 -0.93 -20.86 -10.68
C THR A 35 -0.35 -21.97 -9.79
N SER A 36 -0.53 -21.88 -8.47
CA SER A 36 -0.50 -23.06 -7.61
C SER A 36 -1.48 -22.88 -6.43
N GLN A 37 -2.22 -23.92 -6.06
CA GLN A 37 -3.10 -23.95 -4.88
C GLN A 37 -2.26 -23.95 -3.59
N THR A 38 -1.47 -22.90 -3.36
CA THR A 38 -0.61 -22.80 -2.17
C THR A 38 -1.24 -21.87 -1.15
N PHE A 39 -1.24 -22.31 0.11
CA PHE A 39 -1.62 -21.48 1.25
C PHE A 39 -0.47 -20.50 1.55
N GLY A 40 -0.82 -19.28 1.94
CA GLY A 40 0.14 -18.31 2.46
C GLY A 40 0.18 -18.35 3.98
N VAL A 41 1.33 -18.05 4.57
CA VAL A 41 1.49 -17.89 6.02
C VAL A 41 1.97 -16.47 6.29
N GLY A 42 1.30 -15.77 7.21
CA GLY A 42 1.61 -14.40 7.56
C GLY A 42 1.51 -14.14 9.07
N PHE A 43 1.97 -12.96 9.46
CA PHE A 43 1.93 -12.49 10.83
C PHE A 43 1.22 -11.14 10.89
N ASP A 44 0.23 -11.04 11.76
CA ASP A 44 -0.33 -9.77 12.20
C ASP A 44 0.36 -9.37 13.50
N LEU A 45 0.99 -8.19 13.51
CA LEU A 45 1.82 -7.71 14.63
C LEU A 45 1.01 -6.76 15.51
N GLY A 46 0.56 -7.26 16.65
CA GLY A 46 -0.10 -6.46 17.68
C GLY A 46 0.88 -5.96 18.76
N ALA A 47 0.47 -4.89 19.44
CA ALA A 47 1.26 -4.26 20.52
C ALA A 47 1.56 -5.20 21.69
N SER A 48 0.65 -6.13 21.99
CA SER A 48 0.74 -7.06 23.13
C SER A 48 0.99 -8.52 22.75
N TYR A 49 0.82 -8.87 21.47
CA TYR A 49 1.08 -10.19 20.92
C TYR A 49 1.05 -10.15 19.40
N GLY A 50 1.76 -11.08 18.76
CA GLY A 50 1.60 -11.37 17.33
C GLY A 50 0.55 -12.44 17.09
N THR A 51 0.01 -12.51 15.89
CA THR A 51 -0.93 -13.55 15.47
C THR A 51 -0.45 -14.17 14.17
N VAL A 52 -0.31 -15.50 14.15
CA VAL A 52 -0.04 -16.25 12.91
C VAL A 52 -1.35 -16.51 12.21
N ALA A 53 -1.42 -16.16 10.93
CA ALA A 53 -2.58 -16.39 10.10
C ALA A 53 -2.20 -17.12 8.80
N VAL A 54 -3.14 -17.91 8.30
CA VAL A 54 -3.03 -18.57 6.99
C VAL A 54 -4.00 -17.92 6.02
N SER A 55 -3.49 -17.57 4.84
CA SER A 55 -4.30 -17.16 3.71
C SER A 55 -4.57 -18.36 2.80
N TYR A 56 -5.84 -18.60 2.50
CA TYR A 56 -6.27 -19.67 1.63
C TYR A 56 -6.51 -19.14 0.20
N PRO A 57 -6.39 -20.00 -0.83
CA PRO A 57 -6.64 -19.60 -2.22
C PRO A 57 -8.05 -19.05 -2.50
N ASN A 58 -9.03 -19.37 -1.64
CA ASN A 58 -10.39 -18.83 -1.71
C ASN A 58 -10.50 -17.36 -1.22
N GLY A 59 -9.38 -16.73 -0.86
CA GLY A 59 -9.32 -15.36 -0.33
C GLY A 59 -9.61 -15.23 1.16
N THR A 60 -9.94 -16.33 1.85
CA THR A 60 -10.15 -16.29 3.31
C THR A 60 -8.82 -16.26 4.05
N ILE A 61 -8.77 -15.50 5.14
CA ILE A 61 -7.65 -15.45 6.07
C ILE A 61 -8.12 -15.98 7.41
N GLN A 62 -7.42 -16.98 7.95
CA GLN A 62 -7.74 -17.60 9.22
C GLN A 62 -6.60 -17.38 10.21
N SER A 63 -6.89 -16.79 11.36
CA SER A 63 -5.97 -16.76 12.49
C SER A 63 -5.87 -18.16 13.10
N ILE A 64 -4.65 -18.66 13.24
CA ILE A 64 -4.39 -20.03 13.72
C ILE A 64 -3.78 -20.05 15.11
N ALA A 65 -2.91 -19.08 15.44
CA ALA A 65 -2.25 -19.06 16.73
C ALA A 65 -1.88 -17.65 17.19
N LYS A 66 -2.03 -17.42 18.50
CA LYS A 66 -1.44 -16.28 19.19
C LYS A 66 0.02 -16.58 19.50
N VAL A 67 0.91 -15.67 19.12
CA VAL A 67 2.33 -15.71 19.43
C VAL A 67 2.62 -14.67 20.49
N VAL A 68 2.96 -15.13 21.68
CA VAL A 68 3.42 -14.26 22.77
C VAL A 68 4.88 -13.92 22.49
N GLY A 69 5.16 -12.64 22.26
CA GLY A 69 6.52 -12.15 22.13
C GLY A 69 7.23 -12.10 23.47
N ASP A 70 8.56 -12.09 23.43
CA ASP A 70 9.38 -11.86 24.62
C ASP A 70 9.31 -10.39 25.08
N ALA A 71 9.95 -10.08 26.21
CA ALA A 71 9.94 -8.73 26.77
C ALA A 71 10.49 -7.68 25.78
N ALA A 72 11.50 -8.04 24.98
CA ALA A 72 12.10 -7.14 24.00
C ALA A 72 11.12 -6.84 22.85
N TYR A 73 10.46 -7.86 22.30
CA TYR A 73 9.41 -7.69 21.30
C TYR A 73 8.28 -6.79 21.81
N LEU A 74 7.78 -7.05 23.02
CA LEU A 74 6.68 -6.30 23.61
C LEU A 74 7.03 -4.83 23.83
N GLU A 75 8.26 -4.54 24.25
CA GLU A 75 8.74 -3.16 24.39
C GLU A 75 8.72 -2.43 23.05
N VAL A 76 9.29 -3.04 21.99
CA VAL A 76 9.36 -2.42 20.67
C VAL A 76 7.96 -2.22 20.09
N MET A 77 7.11 -3.24 20.13
CA MET A 77 5.75 -3.14 19.59
C MET A 77 4.90 -2.13 20.37
N SER A 78 5.06 -2.07 21.70
CA SER A 78 4.41 -1.05 22.51
C SER A 78 4.82 0.35 22.07
N ARG A 79 6.12 0.61 21.82
CA ARG A 79 6.61 1.90 21.36
C ARG A 79 6.09 2.25 19.97
N LEU A 80 6.09 1.31 19.04
CA LEU A 80 5.59 1.52 17.67
C LEU A 80 4.07 1.73 17.62
N SER A 81 3.33 1.20 18.60
CA SER A 81 1.88 1.38 18.69
C SER A 81 1.43 2.75 19.21
N LEU A 82 2.37 3.59 19.69
CA LEU A 82 2.04 4.93 20.18
C LEU A 82 1.52 5.82 19.05
N GLN A 83 0.55 6.69 19.36
CA GLN A 83 0.04 7.67 18.39
C GLN A 83 1.16 8.57 17.82
N THR A 84 2.16 8.89 18.64
CA THR A 84 3.34 9.67 18.24
C THR A 84 4.22 8.94 17.21
N SER A 85 4.12 7.62 17.13
CA SER A 85 4.85 6.80 16.16
C SER A 85 4.11 6.66 14.84
N GLN A 86 2.86 7.12 14.77
CA GLN A 86 2.15 7.24 13.50
C GLN A 86 2.80 8.35 12.69
N HIS A 87 3.35 8.00 11.53
CA HIS A 87 3.81 9.00 10.58
C HIS A 87 2.59 9.85 10.18
N LEU A 88 2.66 11.17 10.41
CA LEU A 88 1.61 12.09 9.96
C LEU A 88 1.41 11.86 8.46
N GLN A 89 0.25 11.32 8.06
CA GLN A 89 -0.20 11.37 6.67
C GLN A 89 -0.54 12.82 6.34
N TYR A 90 0.50 13.63 6.17
CA TYR A 90 0.44 15.07 5.91
C TYR A 90 -0.48 15.41 4.73
N VAL A 91 -0.65 14.47 3.80
CA VAL A 91 -1.50 14.60 2.61
C VAL A 91 -3.01 14.66 2.94
N ALA A 92 -3.49 13.95 3.97
CA ALA A 92 -4.91 13.94 4.30
C ALA A 92 -5.31 15.16 5.14
N VAL A 93 -4.46 15.54 6.10
CA VAL A 93 -4.72 16.66 7.02
C VAL A 93 -4.63 18.01 6.30
N PHE A 94 -3.66 18.18 5.39
CA PHE A 94 -3.53 19.41 4.61
C PHE A 94 -4.71 19.61 3.65
N ARG A 95 -5.27 18.53 3.09
CA ARG A 95 -6.43 18.57 2.19
C ARG A 95 -7.72 18.99 2.90
N GLU A 96 -7.95 18.52 4.13
CA GLU A 96 -9.11 18.93 4.94
C GLU A 96 -8.97 20.36 5.47
N GLU A 97 -7.76 20.79 5.81
CA GLU A 97 -7.48 22.17 6.25
C GLU A 97 -7.71 23.19 5.11
N ILE A 98 -7.31 22.87 3.87
CA ILE A 98 -7.63 23.70 2.70
C ILE A 98 -9.15 23.72 2.42
N ARG A 99 -9.84 22.58 2.53
CA ARG A 99 -11.30 22.52 2.32
C ARG A 99 -12.07 23.40 3.31
N ARG A 100 -11.67 23.42 4.59
CA ARG A 100 -12.29 24.27 5.62
C ARG A 100 -12.04 25.76 5.45
N LYS A 101 -10.99 26.17 4.74
CA LYS A 101 -10.69 27.59 4.48
C LYS A 101 -11.36 28.15 3.22
N ILE A 102 -12.00 27.30 2.42
CA ILE A 102 -12.67 27.68 1.15
C ILE A 102 -14.20 27.82 1.33
N HIS A 103 -14.74 27.47 2.50
CA HIS A 103 -16.12 27.80 2.91
C HIS A 103 -16.08 28.81 4.06
#